data_AF-A0A964AWQ0-F1
#
_entry.id   AF-A0A964AWQ0-F1
#
_cell.length_a   1.000
_cell.length_b   1.000
_cell.length_c   1.000
_cell.angle_alpha   90.00
_cell.angle_beta   90.00
_cell.angle_gamma   90.00
#
_symmetry.space_group_name_H-M   'P 1'
#
loop_
_entity.id
_entity.type
_entity.pdbx_description
1 polymer ?
#
loop_
_entity_poly.entity_id
_entity_poly.type
_entity_poly.pdbx_seq_one_letter_code
_entity_poly.pdbx_strand_id
1 'polypeptide(L)'
;MTIIPEASKPNVELPETQRSEILYTAMFLTAEAQQELLAKYPPKYDTVHATHSTNAFRDAIPHGPIIAGIEYTLKVIGVVDNGQVQVVLVENPFSQKAAPHITISCAIDPDTNKPYPPSIANTVIEQAIEDGSVIPITGVELNSVSGYFTKSHTVVTH
;
A
#
# COMPACT_ATOMS: atom_id res chain seq x y z
N MET A 1 4.96 -16.04 25.14
CA MET A 1 3.57 -15.53 25.06
C MET A 1 3.64 -14.05 25.36
N THR A 2 3.80 -13.23 24.32
CA THR A 2 3.97 -11.78 24.49
C THR A 2 2.59 -11.16 24.60
N ILE A 3 2.28 -10.65 25.79
CA ILE A 3 1.04 -9.93 26.04
C ILE A 3 1.24 -8.53 25.46
N ILE A 4 0.55 -8.22 24.37
CA ILE A 4 0.46 -6.85 23.86
C ILE A 4 -0.44 -6.08 24.83
N PRO A 5 0.01 -4.95 25.42
CA PRO A 5 -0.83 -4.15 26.30
C PRO A 5 -2.05 -3.64 25.52
N GLU A 6 -3.18 -3.58 26.20
CA GLU A 6 -4.45 -3.06 25.69
C GLU A 6 -4.32 -1.52 25.50
N ALA A 7 -3.60 -1.11 24.46
CA ALA A 7 -3.67 0.25 23.95
C ALA A 7 -5.11 0.51 23.52
N SER A 8 -5.65 1.67 23.92
CA SER A 8 -6.97 2.17 23.51
C SER A 8 -7.26 1.77 22.07
N LYS A 9 -8.29 0.93 21.90
CA LYS A 9 -8.52 0.15 20.68
C LYS A 9 -8.33 1.04 19.44
N PRO A 10 -7.44 0.69 18.48
CA PRO A 10 -7.17 1.46 17.25
C PRO A 10 -8.32 1.35 16.24
N ASN A 11 -9.54 1.21 16.75
CA ASN A 11 -10.75 0.93 16.03
C ASN A 11 -11.56 2.22 16.01
N VAL A 12 -11.60 2.87 14.85
CA VAL A 12 -12.43 4.05 14.63
C VAL A 12 -13.82 3.57 14.24
N GLU A 13 -14.79 3.84 15.09
CA GLU A 13 -16.20 3.73 14.75
C GLU A 13 -16.62 4.98 13.98
N LEU A 14 -17.01 4.79 12.72
CA LEU A 14 -17.46 5.86 11.86
C LEU A 14 -18.97 5.72 11.62
N PRO A 15 -19.73 6.82 11.64
CA PRO A 15 -21.09 6.85 11.12
C PRO A 15 -21.14 6.29 9.69
N GLU A 16 -22.22 5.59 9.34
CA GLU A 16 -22.38 4.97 8.02
C GLU A 16 -22.19 5.94 6.85
N THR A 17 -22.62 7.20 7.04
CA THR A 17 -22.43 8.28 6.07
C THR A 17 -20.96 8.54 5.77
N GLN A 18 -20.11 8.68 6.79
CA GLN A 18 -18.66 8.86 6.63
C GLN A 18 -17.98 7.59 6.10
N ARG A 19 -18.47 6.43 6.53
CA ARG A 19 -17.98 5.13 6.07
C ARG A 19 -18.13 4.95 4.56
N SER A 20 -19.25 5.42 4.00
CA SER A 20 -19.52 5.36 2.56
C SER A 20 -18.57 6.22 1.71
N GLU A 21 -17.82 7.13 2.34
CA GLU A 21 -16.82 7.96 1.68
C GLU A 21 -15.43 7.32 1.64
N ILE A 22 -15.21 6.25 2.40
CA ILE A 22 -13.93 5.54 2.45
C ILE A 22 -13.75 4.76 1.15
N LEU A 23 -12.67 5.08 0.44
CA LEU A 23 -12.30 4.39 -0.78
C LEU A 23 -11.41 3.18 -0.49
N TYR A 24 -10.49 3.30 0.46
CA TYR A 24 -9.61 2.22 0.88
C TYR A 24 -9.06 2.40 2.29
N THR A 25 -8.64 1.28 2.90
CA THR A 25 -7.78 1.23 4.09
C THR A 25 -6.38 0.83 3.67
N ALA A 26 -5.35 1.28 4.38
CA ALA A 26 -3.96 0.99 4.02
C ALA A 26 -2.99 1.12 5.20
N MET A 27 -1.80 0.56 5.03
CA MET A 27 -0.60 0.91 5.78
C MET A 27 0.09 2.07 5.05
N PHE A 28 0.00 3.28 5.59
CA PHE A 28 0.63 4.48 5.03
C PHE A 28 2.06 4.60 5.55
N LEU A 29 3.03 4.85 4.66
CA LEU A 29 4.41 5.08 5.06
C LEU A 29 4.54 6.38 5.84
N THR A 30 5.45 6.42 6.81
CA THR A 30 5.92 7.70 7.36
C THR A 30 6.69 8.49 6.28
N ALA A 31 6.88 9.79 6.49
CA ALA A 31 7.64 10.61 5.55
C ALA A 31 9.09 10.11 5.39
N GLU A 32 9.70 9.67 6.50
CA GLU A 32 11.05 9.10 6.52
C GLU A 32 11.09 7.77 5.76
N ALA A 33 10.15 6.86 6.03
CA ALA A 33 10.08 5.57 5.33
C ALA A 33 9.80 5.74 3.83
N GLN A 34 8.99 6.74 3.44
CA GLN A 34 8.79 7.09 2.04
C GLN A 34 10.10 7.56 1.38
N GLN A 35 10.87 8.42 2.05
CA GLN A 35 12.17 8.88 1.56
C GLN A 35 13.17 7.72 1.44
N GLU A 36 13.23 6.84 2.44
CA GLU A 36 14.07 5.63 2.41
C GLU A 36 13.71 4.71 1.25
N LEU A 37 12.41 4.47 1.04
CA LEU A 37 11.92 3.67 -0.08
C LEU A 37 12.35 4.26 -1.42
N LEU A 38 12.16 5.57 -1.61
CA LEU A 38 12.51 6.27 -2.86
C LEU A 38 14.03 6.39 -3.08
N ALA A 39 14.82 6.47 -2.01
CA ALA A 39 16.28 6.45 -2.11
C ALA A 39 16.79 5.09 -2.56
N LYS A 40 16.19 4.00 -2.06
CA LYS A 40 16.58 2.62 -2.40
C LYS A 40 16.01 2.14 -3.74
N TYR A 41 14.80 2.59 -4.08
CA TYR A 41 14.12 2.28 -5.34
C TYR A 41 13.70 3.58 -6.02
N PRO A 42 14.64 4.27 -6.69
CA PRO A 42 14.32 5.50 -7.41
C PRO A 42 13.18 5.27 -8.41
N PRO A 43 12.22 6.21 -8.50
CA PRO A 43 11.17 6.15 -9.51
C PRO A 43 11.76 6.05 -10.91
N LYS A 44 11.33 5.04 -11.66
CA LYS A 44 11.70 4.89 -13.08
C LYS A 44 10.78 5.66 -14.02
N TYR A 45 9.62 6.09 -13.53
CA TYR A 45 8.60 6.75 -14.33
C TYR A 45 8.12 8.06 -13.71
N ASP A 46 7.44 8.87 -14.53
CA ASP A 46 7.07 10.24 -14.20
C ASP A 46 6.02 10.38 -13.10
N THR A 47 5.14 9.37 -12.93
CA THR A 47 4.05 9.44 -11.94
C THR A 47 4.41 8.64 -10.70
N VAL A 48 4.71 9.32 -9.59
CA VAL A 48 5.15 8.69 -8.33
C VAL A 48 3.98 8.48 -7.36
N HIS A 49 3.88 7.29 -6.77
CA HIS A 49 2.80 6.90 -5.86
C HIS A 49 3.26 6.49 -4.45
N ALA A 50 4.54 6.17 -4.26
CA ALA A 50 5.20 5.51 -3.11
C ALA A 50 4.74 5.95 -1.70
N THR A 51 3.51 5.64 -1.30
CA THR A 51 2.87 6.23 -0.10
C THR A 51 2.26 5.19 0.81
N HIS A 52 1.81 4.05 0.29
CA HIS A 52 1.06 3.09 1.10
C HIS A 52 1.02 1.69 0.49
N SER A 53 0.71 0.70 1.33
CA SER A 53 0.26 -0.64 0.94
C SER A 53 -1.22 -0.80 1.27
N THR A 54 -2.07 -1.07 0.27
CA THR A 54 -3.52 -1.19 0.47
C THR A 54 -3.89 -2.41 1.31
N ASN A 55 -4.74 -2.20 2.30
CA ASN A 55 -5.31 -3.26 3.14
C ASN A 55 -6.60 -3.81 2.51
N ALA A 56 -7.58 -2.93 2.24
CA ALA A 56 -8.84 -3.25 1.58
C ALA A 56 -9.33 -2.07 0.72
N PHE A 57 -10.09 -2.34 -0.35
CA PHE A 57 -10.61 -1.33 -1.28
C PHE A 57 -12.13 -1.49 -1.45
N ARG A 58 -12.89 -0.39 -1.30
CA ARG A 58 -14.36 -0.32 -1.44
C ARG A 58 -15.10 -1.45 -0.71
N ASP A 59 -15.84 -2.28 -1.43
CA ASP A 59 -16.72 -3.31 -0.88
C ASP A 59 -15.97 -4.39 -0.09
N ALA A 60 -14.64 -4.46 -0.24
CA ALA A 60 -13.78 -5.34 0.53
C ALA A 60 -13.49 -4.80 1.96
N ILE A 61 -13.82 -3.54 2.24
CA ILE A 61 -13.63 -2.94 3.56
C ILE A 61 -14.57 -3.66 4.57
N PRO A 62 -14.03 -4.34 5.61
CA PRO A 62 -14.84 -5.18 6.51
C PRO A 62 -15.96 -4.39 7.17
N HIS A 63 -17.17 -4.91 7.30
CA HIS A 63 -18.24 -4.26 8.08
C HIS A 63 -17.86 -4.20 9.57
N GLY A 64 -17.84 -2.99 10.15
CA GLY A 64 -17.41 -2.76 11.53
C GLY A 64 -16.41 -1.61 11.68
N PRO A 65 -15.72 -1.54 12.84
CA PRO A 65 -14.72 -0.52 13.10
C PRO A 65 -13.55 -0.59 12.11
N ILE A 66 -13.04 0.58 11.72
CA ILE A 66 -11.87 0.68 10.86
C ILE A 66 -10.61 0.71 11.72
N ILE A 67 -9.63 -0.11 11.34
CA ILE A 67 -8.32 -0.15 12.01
C ILE A 67 -7.50 1.06 11.55
N ALA A 68 -7.28 2.03 12.43
CA ALA A 68 -6.46 3.21 12.19
C ALA A 68 -5.53 3.48 13.38
N GLY A 69 -4.30 3.90 13.09
CA GLY A 69 -3.26 4.22 14.06
C GLY A 69 -2.46 3.03 14.60
N ILE A 70 -2.52 1.87 13.94
CA ILE A 70 -1.58 0.79 14.23
C ILE A 70 -0.27 1.08 13.51
N GLU A 71 0.79 1.25 14.28
CA GLU A 71 2.15 1.25 13.73
C GLU A 71 2.59 -0.17 13.37
N TYR A 72 3.19 -0.32 12.20
CA TYR A 72 3.72 -1.60 11.74
C TYR A 72 4.90 -1.40 10.79
N THR A 73 5.84 -2.33 10.82
CA THR A 73 7.01 -2.33 9.94
C THR A 73 6.78 -3.28 8.77
N LEU A 74 6.63 -2.72 7.57
CA LEU A 74 6.49 -3.48 6.34
C LEU A 74 7.86 -3.98 5.88
N LYS A 75 7.98 -5.27 5.54
CA LYS A 75 9.21 -5.82 4.97
C LYS A 75 9.10 -5.90 3.46
N VAL A 76 10.05 -5.35 2.72
CA VAL A 76 10.09 -5.52 1.26
C VAL A 76 10.71 -6.87 0.93
N ILE A 77 9.98 -7.68 0.18
CA ILE A 77 10.36 -9.05 -0.18
C ILE A 77 10.65 -9.21 -1.68
N GLY A 78 10.27 -8.24 -2.50
CA GLY A 78 10.58 -8.29 -3.93
C GLY A 78 10.29 -6.98 -4.66
N VAL A 79 10.72 -6.92 -5.90
CA VAL A 79 10.50 -5.80 -6.83
C VAL A 79 9.95 -6.37 -8.13
N VAL A 80 8.97 -5.66 -8.71
CA VAL A 80 8.44 -5.95 -10.04
C VAL A 80 8.45 -4.66 -10.87
N ASP A 81 8.87 -4.80 -12.12
CA ASP A 81 8.89 -3.75 -13.12
C ASP A 81 8.65 -4.41 -14.50
N ASN A 82 7.68 -3.91 -15.24
CA ASN A 82 7.35 -4.40 -16.57
C ASN A 82 7.36 -3.32 -17.68
N GLY A 83 7.95 -2.15 -17.43
CA GLY A 83 7.88 -1.02 -18.36
C GLY A 83 6.64 -0.13 -18.22
N GLN A 84 5.62 -0.56 -17.48
CA GLN A 84 4.39 0.22 -17.24
C GLN A 84 4.27 0.70 -15.80
N VAL A 85 4.68 -0.14 -14.85
CA VAL A 85 4.60 0.13 -13.42
C VAL A 85 5.79 -0.46 -12.70
N GLN A 86 6.28 0.27 -11.70
CA GLN A 86 7.33 -0.17 -10.79
C GLN A 86 6.70 -0.31 -9.41
N VAL A 87 6.84 -1.49 -8.81
CA VAL A 87 6.29 -1.80 -7.49
C VAL A 87 7.30 -2.55 -6.63
N VAL A 88 7.13 -2.43 -5.31
CA VAL A 88 7.77 -3.31 -4.34
C VAL A 88 6.71 -4.21 -3.70
N LEU A 89 7.00 -5.50 -3.58
CA LEU A 89 6.19 -6.45 -2.82
C LEU A 89 6.55 -6.35 -1.35
N VAL A 90 5.55 -6.35 -0.49
CA VAL A 90 5.74 -6.20 0.96
C VAL A 90 4.99 -7.27 1.75
N GLU A 91 5.54 -7.63 2.90
CA GLU A 91 4.79 -8.36 3.93
C GLU A 91 3.84 -7.39 4.64
N ASN A 92 2.55 -7.49 4.33
CA ASN A 92 1.50 -6.72 4.98
C ASN A 92 0.38 -7.67 5.45
N PRO A 93 0.35 -8.06 6.74
CA PRO A 93 -0.65 -9.01 7.25
C PRO A 93 -2.06 -8.43 7.32
N PHE A 94 -2.23 -7.11 7.13
CA PHE A 94 -3.53 -6.44 7.12
C PHE A 94 -4.16 -6.39 5.72
N SER A 95 -3.41 -6.78 4.69
CA SER A 95 -3.91 -6.78 3.33
C SER A 95 -4.75 -8.02 3.03
N GLN A 96 -5.86 -7.79 2.34
CA GLN A 96 -6.70 -8.86 1.79
C GLN A 96 -6.18 -9.37 0.44
N LYS A 97 -5.13 -8.76 -0.11
CA LYS A 97 -4.53 -9.17 -1.39
C LYS A 97 -3.50 -10.27 -1.14
N ALA A 98 -3.42 -11.23 -2.06
CA ALA A 98 -2.42 -12.30 -2.02
C ALA A 98 -0.97 -11.78 -2.16
N ALA A 99 -0.78 -10.70 -2.92
CA ALA A 99 0.51 -10.05 -3.11
C ALA A 99 0.43 -8.57 -2.71
N PRO A 100 0.55 -8.26 -1.40
CA PRO A 100 0.57 -6.89 -0.93
C PRO A 100 1.79 -6.16 -1.49
N HIS A 101 1.61 -4.91 -1.86
CA HIS A 101 2.64 -4.13 -2.54
C HIS A 101 2.50 -2.64 -2.24
N ILE A 102 3.52 -1.90 -2.64
CA ILE A 102 3.52 -0.44 -2.74
C ILE A 102 3.88 -0.09 -4.18
N THR A 103 3.02 0.66 -4.85
CA THR A 103 3.33 1.21 -6.17
C THR A 103 4.33 2.35 -6.02
N ILE A 104 5.49 2.24 -6.67
CA ILE A 104 6.52 3.28 -6.66
C ILE A 104 6.21 4.32 -7.70
N SER A 105 6.13 3.90 -8.98
CA SER A 105 5.85 4.80 -10.08
C SER A 105 5.12 4.11 -11.24
N CYS A 106 4.44 4.91 -12.07
CA CYS A 106 3.70 4.48 -13.26
C CYS A 106 4.15 5.29 -14.50
N ALA A 107 4.34 4.59 -15.62
CA ALA A 107 4.65 5.18 -16.91
C ALA A 107 3.46 5.93 -17.52
N ILE A 108 3.74 6.78 -18.50
CA ILE A 108 2.73 7.34 -19.38
C ILE A 108 2.37 6.30 -20.44
N ASP A 109 1.07 6.03 -20.57
CA ASP A 109 0.51 5.22 -21.63
C ASP A 109 0.71 5.94 -22.98
N PRO A 110 1.46 5.36 -23.94
CA PRO A 110 1.75 6.00 -25.21
C PRO A 110 0.52 6.21 -26.09
N ASP A 111 -0.54 5.42 -25.90
CA ASP A 111 -1.76 5.49 -26.72
C ASP A 111 -2.69 6.60 -26.26
N THR A 112 -2.76 6.83 -24.94
CA THR A 112 -3.67 7.81 -24.34
C THR A 112 -2.99 9.07 -23.84
N ASN A 113 -1.65 9.08 -23.77
CA ASN A 113 -0.82 10.13 -23.19
C ASN A 113 -1.23 10.49 -21.76
N LYS A 114 -1.66 9.49 -20.98
CA LYS A 114 -2.04 9.59 -19.57
C LYS A 114 -1.25 8.57 -18.74
N PRO A 115 -1.02 8.82 -17.45
CA PRO A 115 -0.39 7.81 -16.59
C PRO A 115 -1.20 6.51 -16.56
N TYR A 116 -0.52 5.36 -16.58
CA TYR A 116 -1.15 4.10 -16.21
C TYR A 116 -1.72 4.21 -14.79
N PRO A 117 -2.93 3.69 -14.52
CA PRO A 117 -3.48 3.71 -13.18
C PRO A 117 -2.69 2.74 -12.28
N PRO A 118 -2.46 3.07 -10.99
CA PRO A 118 -1.77 2.18 -10.05
C PRO A 118 -2.40 0.79 -9.92
N SER A 119 -3.70 0.67 -10.22
CA SER A 119 -4.41 -0.61 -10.20
C SER A 119 -3.85 -1.65 -11.18
N ILE A 120 -3.12 -1.23 -12.23
CA ILE A 120 -2.45 -2.16 -13.16
C ILE A 120 -1.40 -3.02 -12.44
N ALA A 121 -0.85 -2.54 -11.31
CA ALA A 121 0.11 -3.28 -10.50
C ALA A 121 -0.37 -4.68 -10.12
N ASN A 122 -1.66 -4.89 -9.84
CA ASN A 122 -2.16 -6.21 -9.45
C ASN A 122 -1.91 -7.25 -10.55
N THR A 123 -2.30 -6.94 -11.78
CA THR A 123 -2.12 -7.83 -12.94
C THR A 123 -0.65 -8.04 -13.26
N VAL A 124 0.17 -7.00 -13.16
CA VAL A 124 1.62 -7.08 -13.43
C VAL A 124 2.33 -7.96 -12.40
N ILE A 125 1.95 -7.86 -11.13
CA ILE A 125 2.49 -8.71 -10.06
C ILE A 125 2.08 -10.17 -10.26
N GLU A 126 0.82 -10.43 -10.59
CA GLU A 126 0.33 -11.79 -10.86
C GLU A 126 1.14 -12.44 -11.99
N GLN A 127 1.33 -11.73 -13.11
CA GLN A 127 2.17 -12.20 -14.23
C GLN A 127 3.61 -12.45 -13.80
N ALA A 128 4.20 -11.53 -13.03
CA ALA A 128 5.59 -11.66 -12.57
C ALA A 128 5.81 -12.85 -11.62
N ILE A 129 4.78 -13.20 -10.82
CA ILE A 129 4.81 -14.38 -9.96
C ILE A 129 4.71 -15.64 -10.82
N GLU A 130 3.84 -15.65 -11.83
CA GLU A 130 3.63 -16.80 -12.73
C GLU A 130 4.86 -17.10 -13.58
N ASP A 131 5.52 -16.07 -14.11
CA ASP A 131 6.70 -16.21 -14.99
C ASP A 131 8.04 -16.24 -14.23
N GLY A 132 8.01 -15.99 -12.90
CA GLY A 132 9.20 -15.99 -12.06
C GLY A 132 10.10 -14.76 -12.23
N SER A 133 9.59 -13.66 -12.78
CA SER A 133 10.33 -12.41 -12.98
C SER A 133 10.40 -11.49 -11.74
N VAL A 134 9.77 -11.87 -10.62
CA VAL A 134 9.94 -11.16 -9.34
C VAL A 134 11.41 -11.16 -8.91
N ILE A 135 11.98 -9.98 -8.69
CA ILE A 135 13.35 -9.84 -8.17
C ILE A 135 13.28 -9.90 -6.64
N PRO A 136 13.81 -10.95 -5.98
CA PRO A 136 13.72 -11.08 -4.52
C PRO A 136 14.60 -10.05 -3.81
N ILE A 137 14.10 -9.53 -2.69
CA ILE A 137 14.78 -8.53 -1.85
C ILE A 137 14.76 -8.98 -0.39
N THR A 138 15.82 -8.65 0.35
CA THR A 138 15.87 -8.81 1.81
C THR A 138 16.47 -7.56 2.47
N GLY A 139 16.19 -7.38 3.77
CA GLY A 139 16.82 -6.33 4.59
C GLY A 139 16.33 -4.92 4.31
N VAL A 140 15.08 -4.76 3.87
CA VAL A 140 14.41 -3.47 3.79
C VAL A 140 13.15 -3.53 4.62
N GLU A 141 13.07 -2.60 5.56
CA GLU A 141 11.98 -2.45 6.49
C GLU A 141 11.49 -1.01 6.40
N LEU A 142 10.18 -0.81 6.34
CA LEU A 142 9.56 0.50 6.13
C LEU A 142 8.54 0.73 7.24
N ASN A 143 8.72 1.79 8.01
CA ASN A 143 7.76 2.18 9.03
C ASN A 143 6.47 2.69 8.41
N SER A 144 5.35 2.25 8.96
CA SER A 144 4.03 2.59 8.46
C SER A 144 3.00 2.67 9.57
N VAL A 145 1.90 3.36 9.30
CA VAL A 145 0.77 3.49 10.20
C VAL A 145 -0.51 3.15 9.47
N SER A 146 -1.38 2.37 10.10
CA SER A 146 -2.67 2.02 9.50
C SER A 146 -3.58 3.25 9.43
N GLY A 147 -4.37 3.34 8.38
CA GLY A 147 -5.33 4.41 8.20
C GLY A 147 -6.30 4.12 7.08
N TYR A 148 -7.00 5.16 6.64
CA TYR A 148 -7.91 5.07 5.51
C TYR A 148 -7.90 6.35 4.67
N PHE A 149 -8.29 6.21 3.42
CA PHE A 149 -8.45 7.32 2.50
C PHE A 149 -9.93 7.49 2.17
N THR A 150 -10.44 8.69 2.39
CA THR A 150 -11.75 9.13 1.90
C THR A 150 -11.59 9.69 0.49
N LYS A 151 -12.67 9.99 -0.22
CA LYS A 151 -12.63 10.62 -1.56
C LYS A 151 -11.76 11.89 -1.66
N SER A 152 -11.36 12.51 -0.55
CA SER A 152 -10.64 13.79 -0.56
C SER A 152 -9.38 13.85 0.32
N HIS A 153 -9.22 12.98 1.32
CA HIS A 153 -8.09 13.08 2.25
C HIS A 153 -7.74 11.74 2.91
N THR A 154 -6.48 11.62 3.32
CA THR A 154 -5.96 10.52 4.14
C THR A 154 -6.21 10.80 5.61
N VAL A 155 -6.66 9.78 6.35
CA VAL A 155 -6.80 9.80 7.80
C VAL A 155 -5.88 8.76 8.42
N VAL A 156 -4.95 9.23 9.23
CA VAL A 156 -4.04 8.43 10.06
C VAL A 156 -4.16 8.98 11.48
N THR A 157 -4.31 8.11 12.46
CA THR A 157 -4.37 8.48 13.89
C THR A 157 -3.09 8.04 14.58
N HIS A 158 -2.59 8.81 15.55
CA HIS A 158 -1.41 8.47 16.35
C HIS A 158 -1.82 8.31 17.82
#